data_AF-A0A377I5U0-F1
#
_entry.id   AF-A0A377I5U0-F1
#
_cell.length_a   1.000
_cell.length_b   1.000
_cell.length_c   1.000
_cell.angle_alpha   90.00
_cell.angle_beta   90.00
_cell.angle_gamma   90.00
#
_symmetry.space_group_name_H-M   'P 1'
#
loop_
_entity.id
_entity.type
_entity.pdbx_description
1 polymer ?
#
loop_
_entity_poly.entity_id
_entity_poly.type
_entity_poly.pdbx_seq_one_letter_code
_entity_poly.pdbx_strand_id
1 'polypeptide(L)'
;MNILSQAIAYFNNGDYQKALELFTQVSKIYSRTIVEYHIKKCKEKLNIGFTKEDITAEANIGNSKNKNGELDIATKILLSNMGELKLEQGEKKYYYRSGKT
;
A
#
# COMPACT_ATOMS: atom_id res chain seq x y z
N MET A 1 -16.11 12.04 24.49
CA MET A 1 -14.76 11.80 23.94
C MET A 1 -14.88 11.59 22.44
N ASN A 2 -14.03 12.21 21.63
CA ASN A 2 -14.06 12.04 20.18
C ASN A 2 -13.26 10.78 19.78
N ILE A 3 -13.94 9.77 19.23
CA ILE A 3 -13.36 8.47 18.85
C ILE A 3 -12.29 8.63 17.75
N LEU A 4 -12.42 9.62 16.87
CA LEU A 4 -11.41 9.94 15.86
C LEU A 4 -10.13 10.48 16.49
N SER A 5 -10.23 11.38 17.46
CA SER A 5 -9.06 11.92 18.17
C SER A 5 -8.30 10.83 18.92
N GLN A 6 -9.01 9.85 19.49
CA GLN A 6 -8.38 8.68 20.12
C GLN A 6 -7.69 7.79 19.08
N ALA A 7 -8.32 7.53 17.93
CA ALA A 7 -7.71 6.76 16.85
C ALA A 7 -6.38 7.38 16.39
N ILE A 8 -6.35 8.71 16.23
CA ILE A 8 -5.15 9.46 15.86
C ILE A 8 -4.09 9.39 16.96
N ALA A 9 -4.48 9.48 18.24
CA ALA A 9 -3.53 9.35 19.35
C ALA A 9 -2.85 7.97 19.36
N TYR A 10 -3.60 6.87 19.19
CA TYR A 10 -3.03 5.53 19.07
C TYR A 10 -2.15 5.38 17.83
N PHE A 11 -2.56 5.95 16.70
CA PHE A 11 -1.76 5.97 15.48
C PHE A 11 -0.39 6.64 15.68
N ASN A 12 -0.38 7.79 16.34
CA ASN A 12 0.85 8.54 16.63
C ASN A 12 1.74 7.83 17.68
N ASN A 13 1.13 7.10 18.61
CA ASN A 13 1.85 6.26 19.58
C ASN A 13 2.40 4.96 18.96
N GLY A 14 2.13 4.69 17.69
CA GLY A 14 2.57 3.46 17.00
C GLY A 14 1.76 2.22 17.34
N ASP A 15 0.65 2.37 18.08
CA ASP A 15 -0.25 1.28 18.47
C ASP A 15 -1.27 1.04 17.35
N TYR A 16 -0.75 0.61 16.20
CA TYR A 16 -1.51 0.53 14.94
C TYR A 16 -2.69 -0.43 14.99
N GLN A 17 -2.66 -1.43 15.89
CA GLN A 17 -3.77 -2.40 16.06
C GLN A 17 -5.00 -1.71 16.64
N LYS A 18 -4.86 -1.01 17.76
CA LYS A 18 -5.94 -0.22 18.36
C LYS A 18 -6.37 0.93 17.46
N ALA A 19 -5.42 1.58 16.79
CA ALA A 19 -5.73 2.63 15.83
C ALA A 19 -6.64 2.11 14.70
N LEU A 20 -6.33 0.93 14.15
CA LEU A 20 -7.12 0.29 13.09
C LEU A 20 -8.56 -0.01 13.55
N GLU A 21 -8.74 -0.56 14.75
CA GLU A 21 -10.07 -0.84 15.31
C GLU A 21 -10.90 0.44 15.46
N LEU A 22 -10.29 1.50 15.98
CA LEU A 22 -10.97 2.78 16.17
C LEU A 22 -11.26 3.47 14.84
N PHE A 23 -10.35 3.47 13.86
CA PHE A 23 -10.63 4.01 12.53
C PHE A 23 -11.75 3.25 11.81
N THR A 24 -11.85 1.93 12.03
CA THR A 24 -12.96 1.12 11.50
C THR A 24 -14.30 1.45 12.17
N GLN A 25 -14.30 1.80 13.46
CA GLN A 25 -15.50 2.33 14.12
C GLN A 25 -15.85 3.73 13.60
N VAL A 26 -14.85 4.59 13.43
CA VAL A 26 -15.02 5.94 12.88
C VAL A 26 -15.59 5.88 11.47
N SER A 27 -15.16 4.93 10.62
CA SER A 27 -15.69 4.78 9.25
C SER A 27 -17.16 4.35 9.18
N LYS A 28 -17.75 3.89 10.29
CA LYS A 28 -19.19 3.59 10.38
C LYS A 28 -20.02 4.83 10.72
N ILE A 29 -19.40 5.81 11.39
CA ILE A 29 -20.06 7.05 11.83
C ILE A 29 -19.81 8.18 10.83
N TYR A 30 -18.60 8.22 10.29
CA TYR A 30 -18.11 9.18 9.31
C TYR A 30 -17.87 8.48 7.98
N SER A 31 -17.83 9.24 6.90
CA SER A 31 -17.53 8.69 5.57
C SER A 31 -16.17 7.99 5.55
N ARG A 32 -16.11 6.80 4.96
CA ARG A 32 -14.90 5.95 4.88
C ARG A 32 -13.69 6.71 4.33
N THR A 33 -13.92 7.62 3.39
CA THR A 33 -12.89 8.45 2.75
C THR A 33 -12.05 9.26 3.74
N ILE A 34 -12.64 9.67 4.87
CA ILE A 34 -11.95 10.49 5.89
C ILE A 34 -10.85 9.68 6.61
N VAL A 35 -11.07 8.38 6.79
CA VAL A 35 -10.20 7.51 7.60
C VAL A 35 -9.47 6.45 6.78
N GLU A 36 -9.77 6.31 5.50
CA GLU A 36 -9.20 5.30 4.60
C GLU A 36 -7.66 5.36 4.54
N TYR A 37 -7.10 6.56 4.42
CA TYR A 37 -5.64 6.75 4.45
C TYR A 37 -5.01 6.18 5.72
N HIS A 38 -5.64 6.44 6.87
CA HIS A 38 -5.15 5.97 8.16
C HIS A 38 -5.31 4.45 8.33
N ILE A 39 -6.43 3.89 7.91
CA ILE A 39 -6.68 2.43 7.89
C ILE A 39 -5.62 1.73 7.04
N LYS A 40 -5.37 2.23 5.83
CA LYS A 40 -4.36 1.68 4.92
C LYS A 40 -2.97 1.69 5.55
N LYS A 41 -2.58 2.81 6.15
CA LYS A 41 -1.28 2.98 6.79
C LYS A 41 -1.11 2.11 8.03
N CYS A 42 -2.17 1.91 8.82
CA CYS A 42 -2.15 0.96 9.95
C CYS A 42 -1.91 -0.47 9.47
N LYS A 43 -2.63 -0.90 8.43
CA LYS A 43 -2.48 -2.24 7.84
C LYS A 43 -1.07 -2.47 7.31
N GLU A 44 -0.51 -1.48 6.62
CA GLU A 44 0.85 -1.51 6.10
C GLU A 44 1.89 -1.65 7.22
N LYS A 45 1.74 -0.89 8.31
CA LYS A 45 2.63 -0.95 9.49
C LYS A 45 2.56 -2.25 10.26
N LEU A 46 1.39 -2.89 10.29
CA LEU A 46 1.17 -4.17 10.94
C LEU A 46 1.57 -5.37 10.06
N ASN A 47 2.02 -5.13 8.82
CA ASN A 47 2.30 -6.17 7.81
C ASN A 47 1.12 -7.14 7.58
N ILE A 48 -0.10 -6.70 7.89
CA ILE A 48 -1.32 -7.39 7.49
C ILE A 48 -1.55 -6.99 6.04
N GLY A 49 -1.08 -7.86 5.13
CA GLY A 49 -1.38 -7.73 3.72
C GLY A 49 -2.88 -7.55 3.54
N PHE A 50 -3.28 -6.62 2.68
CA PHE A 50 -4.69 -6.37 2.36
C PHE A 50 -5.37 -7.71 2.06
N THR A 51 -6.20 -8.16 2.99
CA THR A 51 -7.03 -9.34 2.75
C THR A 51 -8.03 -8.98 1.68
N LYS A 52 -8.28 -9.96 0.81
CA LYS A 52 -9.10 -9.82 -0.41
C LYS A 52 -10.53 -9.34 -0.13
N GLU A 53 -10.96 -9.38 1.13
CA GLU A 53 -12.25 -8.89 1.63
C GLU A 53 -12.35 -7.36 1.70
N ASP A 54 -11.23 -6.60 1.67
CA ASP A 54 -11.28 -5.13 1.59
C ASP A 54 -11.44 -4.60 0.15
N ILE A 55 -11.35 -5.49 -0.85
CA ILE A 55 -11.34 -5.19 -2.30
C ILE A 55 -12.73 -5.38 -2.93
N THR A 56 -13.74 -5.87 -2.19
CA THR A 56 -15.12 -5.97 -2.70
C THR A 56 -15.88 -4.64 -2.59
N ALA A 57 -15.33 -3.61 -3.21
CA ALA A 57 -16.06 -2.55 -3.87
C ALA A 57 -15.08 -1.93 -4.88
N GLU A 58 -15.16 -2.38 -6.12
CA GLU A 58 -14.43 -1.87 -7.29
C GLU A 58 -12.91 -2.12 -7.35
N ALA A 59 -12.53 -3.32 -7.76
CA ALA A 59 -11.59 -3.50 -8.87
C ALA A 59 -11.46 -4.98 -9.22
N ASN A 60 -12.08 -5.35 -10.33
CA ASN A 60 -11.78 -6.56 -11.08
C ASN A 60 -10.37 -6.41 -11.69
N ILE A 61 -9.31 -6.67 -10.92
CA ILE A 61 -7.96 -6.90 -11.47
C ILE A 61 -7.36 -8.15 -10.82
N GLY A 62 -7.46 -9.25 -11.57
CA GLY A 62 -6.52 -10.38 -11.64
C GLY A 62 -5.70 -10.70 -10.39
N ASN A 63 -6.34 -11.27 -9.36
CA ASN A 63 -5.59 -11.97 -8.32
C ASN A 63 -5.17 -13.37 -8.82
N SER A 64 -4.04 -13.46 -9.49
CA SER A 64 -3.23 -14.69 -9.55
C SER A 64 -1.94 -14.48 -8.75
N LYS A 65 -2.08 -14.41 -7.42
CA LYS A 65 -0.95 -14.65 -6.52
C LYS A 65 -0.82 -16.17 -6.35
N ASN A 66 -0.16 -16.82 -7.32
CA ASN A 66 0.35 -18.17 -7.12
C ASN A 66 1.39 -18.09 -5.98
N LYS A 67 1.16 -18.85 -4.92
CA LYS A 67 1.94 -18.83 -3.67
C LYS A 67 3.40 -19.32 -3.83
N ASN A 68 3.85 -19.63 -5.04
CA ASN A 68 5.18 -20.20 -5.29
C ASN A 68 6.09 -19.35 -6.18
N GLY A 69 5.79 -18.06 -6.40
CA GLY A 69 6.65 -17.18 -7.21
C GLY A 69 6.74 -17.56 -8.70
N GLU A 70 5.99 -18.58 -9.13
CA GLU A 70 5.89 -18.94 -10.53
C GLU A 70 4.89 -18.02 -11.25
N LEU A 71 5.41 -17.26 -12.21
CA LEU A 71 4.61 -16.48 -13.15
C LEU A 71 3.61 -17.37 -13.88
N ASP A 72 2.37 -16.91 -14.04
CA ASP A 72 1.38 -17.61 -14.86
C ASP A 72 1.88 -17.80 -16.30
N ILE A 73 1.46 -18.88 -16.94
CA ILE A 73 1.91 -19.29 -18.28
C ILE A 73 1.71 -18.17 -19.30
N ALA A 74 0.61 -17.41 -19.22
CA ALA A 74 0.36 -16.29 -20.11
C ALA A 74 1.39 -15.16 -19.92
N THR A 75 1.84 -14.95 -18.68
CA THR A 75 2.89 -13.97 -18.37
C THR A 75 4.26 -14.44 -18.87
N LYS A 76 4.56 -15.74 -18.73
CA LYS A 76 5.80 -16.34 -19.27
C LYS A 76 5.87 -16.21 -20.80
N ILE A 77 4.79 -16.51 -21.52
CA ILE A 77 4.75 -16.41 -22.99
C ILE A 77 4.94 -14.95 -23.45
N LEU A 78 4.29 -14.00 -22.78
CA LEU A 78 4.43 -12.58 -23.10
C LEU A 78 5.89 -12.11 -22.94
N LEU A 79 6.53 -12.47 -21.82
CA LEU A 79 7.93 -12.13 -21.55
C LEU A 79 8.89 -12.79 -22.54
N SER A 80 8.67 -14.05 -22.90
CA SER A 80 9.51 -14.76 -23.88
C SER A 80 9.43 -14.16 -25.28
N ASN A 81 8.29 -13.58 -25.65
CA ASN A 81 8.11 -12.91 -26.94
C ASN A 81 8.57 -11.45 -26.93
N MET A 82 8.80 -10.88 -25.74
CA MET A 82 9.32 -9.54 -25.57
C MET A 82 10.85 -9.63 -25.69
N GLY A 83 11.35 -9.44 -26.92
CA GLY A 83 12.79 -9.43 -27.20
C GLY A 83 13.57 -8.51 -26.24
N GLU A 84 14.89 -8.74 -26.16
CA GLU A 84 15.77 -8.11 -25.17
C GLU A 84 15.61 -6.57 -25.13
N LEU A 85 15.10 -6.05 -24.00
CA LEU A 85 14.92 -4.62 -23.79
C LEU A 85 16.28 -3.98 -23.47
N LYS A 86 16.98 -3.46 -24.49
CA LYS A 86 18.19 -2.67 -24.28
C LYS A 86 17.83 -1.30 -23.73
N LEU A 87 18.04 -1.11 -22.43
CA LEU A 87 17.98 0.19 -21.79
C LEU A 87 19.33 0.90 -21.98
N GLU A 88 19.38 1.91 -22.85
CA GLU A 88 20.53 2.79 -22.95
C GLU A 88 20.66 3.61 -21.65
N GLN A 89 21.77 3.41 -20.93
CA GLN A 89 22.05 4.08 -19.66
C GLN A 89 22.29 5.58 -19.88
N GLY A 90 21.23 6.38 -19.78
CA GLY A 90 21.30 7.83 -19.63
C GLY A 90 21.63 8.22 -18.18
N GLU A 91 22.88 8.60 -17.94
CA GLU A 91 23.44 9.01 -16.65
C GLU A 91 22.61 10.10 -15.94
N LYS A 92 22.12 9.82 -14.73
CA LYS A 92 21.58 10.86 -13.84
C LYS A 92 22.71 11.41 -12.96
N LYS A 93 23.31 12.53 -13.37
CA LYS A 93 24.23 13.31 -12.52
C LYS A 93 23.44 14.01 -11.42
N TYR A 94 23.57 13.54 -10.18
CA TYR A 94 23.08 14.24 -8.99
C TYR A 94 24.11 15.32 -8.59
N TYR A 95 23.76 16.59 -8.74
CA TYR A 95 24.53 17.69 -8.15
C TYR A 95 24.06 17.93 -6.71
N TYR A 96 24.83 17.45 -5.72
CA TYR A 96 24.72 17.94 -4.35
C TYR A 96 25.46 19.28 -4.25
N ARG A 97 24.71 20.38 -4.09
CA ARG A 97 25.29 21.68 -3.74
C ARG A 97 25.63 21.67 -2.25
N SER A 98 26.85 21.26 -1.94
CA SER A 98 27.48 21.44 -0.62
C SER A 98 28.53 22.56 -0.70
N GLY A 99 28.57 23.43 0.31
CA GLY A 99 29.56 24.50 0.45
C GLY A 99 28.89 25.87 0.65
N LYS A 100 28.76 26.36 1.89
CA LYS A 100 29.74 27.20 2.64
C LYS A 100 29.84 28.59 2.00
N THR A 101 29.70 29.71 2.70
CA THR A 101 30.28 30.16 3.99
C THR A 101 29.43 31.28 4.57
#